data_AF-V4LL54-F1
#
_entry.id   AF-V4LL54-F1
#
_cell.length_a   1.000
_cell.length_b   1.000
_cell.length_c   1.000
_cell.angle_alpha   90.00
_cell.angle_beta   90.00
_cell.angle_gamma   90.00
#
_symmetry.space_group_name_H-M   'P 1'
#
loop_
_entity.id
_entity.type
_entity.pdbx_description
1 polymer ?
#
loop_
_entity_poly.entity_id
_entity_poly.type
_entity_poly.pdbx_seq_one_letter_code
_entity_poly.pdbx_strand_id
1 'polypeptide(L)'
;MIGHLHRNRQVAKFSTRILAHVEQEAAKVPENVIWLASSDIIESVFGKDKSFTAKGPLKEIGKLVLAIPVFVCNLSTELIREAMETVRMIDVEDWIDKHPGKSMLSRRRQALKAPTSDTQTA
;
A
#
# COMPACT_ATOMS: atom_id res chain seq x y z
N MET A 1 -25.36 32.73 -5.13
CA MET A 1 -24.11 32.32 -4.44
C MET A 1 -24.34 31.82 -3.00
N ILE A 2 -25.53 31.30 -2.63
CA ILE A 2 -25.88 30.90 -1.24
C ILE A 2 -26.07 29.38 -1.09
N GLY A 3 -26.43 28.67 -2.17
CA GLY A 3 -26.69 27.22 -2.14
C GLY A 3 -25.46 26.32 -1.91
N HIS A 4 -24.27 26.75 -2.32
CA HIS A 4 -23.03 25.97 -2.12
C HIS A 4 -22.57 25.93 -0.65
N LEU A 5 -22.76 27.03 0.09
CA LEU A 5 -22.39 27.12 1.51
C LEU A 5 -23.32 26.28 2.40
N HIS A 6 -24.61 26.25 2.09
CA HIS A 6 -25.60 25.50 2.87
C HIS A 6 -25.43 23.97 2.69
N ARG A 7 -25.12 23.53 1.46
CA ARG A 7 -24.87 22.12 1.15
C ARG A 7 -23.62 21.58 1.87
N ASN A 8 -22.58 22.40 1.98
CA ASN A 8 -21.35 22.05 2.69
C ASN A 8 -21.60 21.85 4.21
N ARG A 9 -22.47 22.67 4.82
CA ARG A 9 -22.81 22.54 6.25
C ARG A 9 -23.59 21.26 6.59
N GLN A 10 -24.53 20.83 5.72
CA GLN A 10 -25.28 19.60 5.95
C GLN A 10 -24.41 18.36 5.75
N VAL A 11 -23.54 18.38 4.74
CA VAL A 11 -22.54 17.32 4.51
C VAL A 11 -21.59 17.22 5.69
N ALA A 12 -21.08 18.34 6.21
CA ALA A 12 -20.23 18.36 7.40
C ALA A 12 -20.94 17.78 8.63
N LYS A 13 -22.19 18.20 8.91
CA LYS A 13 -22.97 17.65 10.03
C LYS A 13 -23.23 16.15 9.90
N PHE A 14 -23.55 15.69 8.69
CA PHE A 14 -23.76 14.27 8.43
C PHE A 14 -22.47 13.48 8.64
N SER A 15 -21.34 13.97 8.08
CA SER A 15 -20.01 13.37 8.27
C SER A 15 -19.66 13.24 9.75
N THR A 16 -19.84 14.30 10.55
CA THR A 16 -19.62 14.26 12.00
C THR A 16 -20.47 13.20 12.69
N ARG A 17 -21.76 13.07 12.33
CA ARG A 17 -22.65 12.04 12.91
C ARG A 17 -22.22 10.63 12.54
N ILE A 18 -21.78 10.41 11.29
CA ILE A 18 -21.29 9.11 10.84
C ILE A 18 -20.01 8.74 11.59
N LEU A 19 -19.04 9.66 11.67
CA LEU A 19 -17.79 9.43 12.40
C LEU A 19 -18.03 9.11 13.87
N ALA A 20 -18.89 9.88 14.55
CA ALA A 20 -19.25 9.62 15.94
C ALA A 20 -19.93 8.26 16.14
N HIS A 21 -20.78 7.84 15.20
CA HIS A 21 -21.42 6.52 15.26
C HIS A 21 -20.41 5.39 15.04
N VAL A 22 -19.51 5.54 14.05
CA VAL A 22 -18.44 4.58 13.80
C VAL A 22 -17.54 4.43 15.03
N GLU A 23 -17.19 5.54 15.70
CA GLU A 23 -16.38 5.53 16.92
C GLU A 23 -17.09 4.77 18.07
N GLN A 24 -18.40 5.00 18.25
CA GLN A 24 -19.20 4.28 19.23
C GLN A 24 -19.30 2.78 18.96
N GLU A 25 -19.44 2.35 17.70
CA GLU A 25 -19.46 0.94 17.34
C GLU A 25 -18.07 0.31 17.44
N ALA A 26 -17.02 1.03 17.02
CA ALA A 26 -15.64 0.58 17.12
C ALA A 26 -15.21 0.34 18.57
N ALA A 27 -15.69 1.15 19.53
CA ALA A 27 -15.44 0.96 20.96
C ALA A 27 -16.01 -0.35 21.53
N LYS A 28 -16.93 -1.02 20.82
CA LYS A 28 -17.49 -2.32 21.21
C LYS A 28 -16.65 -3.49 20.71
N VAL A 29 -15.69 -3.24 19.81
CA VAL A 29 -14.80 -4.27 19.28
C VAL A 29 -13.86 -4.68 20.41
N PRO A 30 -13.83 -5.97 20.82
CA PRO A 30 -12.97 -6.38 21.91
C PRO A 30 -11.50 -6.26 21.48
N GLU A 31 -10.62 -5.97 22.43
CA GLU A 31 -9.20 -5.94 22.16
C GLU A 31 -8.68 -7.36 21.86
N ASN A 32 -7.67 -7.46 21.00
CA ASN A 32 -6.96 -8.70 20.68
C ASN A 32 -7.80 -9.82 20.04
N VAL A 33 -8.94 -9.50 19.41
CA VAL A 33 -9.70 -10.47 18.59
C VAL A 33 -9.62 -10.14 17.11
N ILE A 34 -9.49 -11.19 16.29
CA ILE A 34 -9.56 -11.06 14.83
C ILE A 34 -11.04 -10.89 14.45
N TRP A 35 -11.40 -9.67 14.05
CA TRP A 35 -12.76 -9.34 13.66
C TRP A 35 -12.98 -9.58 12.15
N LEU A 36 -14.13 -10.13 11.75
CA LEU A 36 -14.37 -10.53 10.35
C LEU A 36 -14.24 -9.35 9.37
N ALA A 37 -14.68 -8.15 9.78
CA ALA A 37 -14.59 -6.95 8.95
C ALA A 37 -13.14 -6.45 8.73
N SER A 38 -12.15 -7.00 9.44
CA SER A 38 -10.74 -6.70 9.18
C SER A 38 -10.31 -7.11 7.76
N SER A 39 -10.93 -8.15 7.19
CA SER A 39 -10.69 -8.56 5.80
C SER A 39 -11.14 -7.50 4.80
N ASP A 40 -12.29 -6.86 5.02
CA ASP A 40 -12.82 -5.81 4.12
C ASP A 40 -11.90 -4.59 4.12
N ILE A 41 -11.33 -4.24 5.28
CA ILE A 41 -10.35 -3.16 5.39
C ILE A 41 -9.09 -3.51 4.59
N ILE A 42 -8.57 -4.73 4.75
CA ILE A 42 -7.40 -5.21 4.00
C ILE A 42 -7.68 -5.21 2.49
N GLU A 43 -8.85 -5.71 2.06
CA GLU A 43 -9.25 -5.71 0.66
C GLU A 43 -9.35 -4.28 0.10
N SER A 44 -9.93 -3.35 0.85
CA SER A 44 -10.02 -1.94 0.48
C SER A 44 -8.63 -1.31 0.26
N VAL A 45 -7.69 -1.60 1.17
CA VAL A 45 -6.30 -1.13 1.07
C VAL A 45 -5.61 -1.70 -0.17
N PHE A 46 -5.75 -3.00 -0.44
CA PHE A 46 -5.25 -3.61 -1.67
C PHE A 46 -5.96 -3.10 -2.93
N GLY A 47 -7.23 -2.71 -2.83
CA GLY A 47 -7.97 -2.06 -3.91
C GLY A 47 -7.37 -0.70 -4.27
N LYS A 48 -6.96 0.08 -3.26
CA LYS A 48 -6.27 1.37 -3.44
C LYS A 48 -4.86 1.18 -4.03
N ASP A 49 -4.12 0.17 -3.58
CA ASP A 49 -2.82 -0.21 -4.16
C ASP A 49 -2.95 -0.62 -5.63
N LYS A 50 -3.91 -1.49 -5.97
CA LYS A 50 -4.23 -1.88 -7.36
C LYS A 50 -4.60 -0.67 -8.22
N SER A 51 -5.37 0.27 -7.67
CA SER A 51 -5.74 1.51 -8.37
C SER A 51 -4.54 2.43 -8.61
N PHE A 52 -3.62 2.51 -7.64
CA PHE A 52 -2.39 3.28 -7.74
C PHE A 52 -1.44 2.67 -8.79
N THR A 53 -1.26 1.35 -8.76
CA THR A 53 -0.39 0.60 -9.66
C THR A 53 -0.97 0.39 -11.06
N ALA A 54 -2.30 0.53 -11.25
CA ALA A 54 -2.98 0.33 -12.54
C ALA A 54 -2.47 1.21 -13.69
N LYS A 55 -1.81 2.32 -13.38
CA LYS A 55 -1.18 3.23 -14.36
C LYS A 55 0.11 2.63 -14.97
N GLY A 56 0.67 1.61 -14.33
CA GLY A 56 1.88 0.93 -14.77
C GLY A 56 1.60 -0.29 -15.65
N PRO A 57 2.53 -0.68 -16.53
CA PRO A 57 2.37 -1.84 -17.42
C PRO A 57 2.46 -3.19 -16.69
N LEU A 58 2.82 -3.21 -15.40
CA LEU A 58 3.08 -4.40 -14.61
C LEU A 58 2.20 -4.40 -13.37
N LYS A 59 1.30 -5.38 -13.29
CA LYS A 59 0.26 -5.51 -12.23
C LYS A 59 0.67 -6.46 -11.11
N GLU A 60 1.97 -6.69 -10.93
CA GLU A 60 2.48 -7.61 -9.91
C GLU A 60 2.71 -6.90 -8.58
N ILE A 61 2.58 -7.64 -7.48
CA ILE A 61 3.03 -7.22 -6.15
C ILE A 61 4.56 -7.29 -6.15
N GLY A 62 5.20 -6.14 -6.41
CA GLY A 62 6.64 -5.97 -6.36
C GLY A 62 7.07 -5.08 -5.20
N LYS A 63 8.21 -4.39 -5.34
CA LYS A 63 8.75 -3.44 -4.34
C LYS A 63 7.72 -2.39 -3.85
N LEU A 64 6.74 -2.06 -4.69
CA LEU A 64 5.67 -1.10 -4.37
C LEU A 64 4.74 -1.56 -3.24
N VAL A 65 4.76 -2.85 -2.85
CA VAL A 65 4.02 -3.33 -1.68
C VAL A 65 4.38 -2.57 -0.40
N LEU A 66 5.63 -2.07 -0.30
CA LEU A 66 6.09 -1.25 0.82
C LEU A 66 5.46 0.15 0.86
N ALA A 67 4.77 0.57 -0.21
CA ALA A 67 4.01 1.81 -0.25
C ALA A 67 2.59 1.65 0.34
N ILE A 68 2.12 0.42 0.57
CA ILE A 68 0.77 0.17 1.10
C ILE A 68 0.49 0.93 2.41
N PRO A 69 1.40 0.95 3.40
CA PRO A 69 1.18 1.69 4.64
C PRO A 69 0.91 3.19 4.42
N VAL A 70 1.45 3.78 3.35
CA VAL A 70 1.23 5.21 3.01
C VAL A 70 -0.23 5.50 2.72
N PHE A 71 -1.02 4.51 2.31
CA PHE A 71 -2.45 4.69 2.02
C PHE A 71 -3.32 4.86 3.26
N VAL A 72 -2.82 4.46 4.43
CA VAL A 72 -3.56 4.40 5.70
C VAL A 72 -2.91 5.21 6.82
N CYS A 73 -1.62 5.54 6.72
CA CYS A 73 -0.94 6.34 7.73
C CYS A 73 -1.17 7.84 7.53
N ASN A 74 -1.22 8.59 8.63
CA ASN A 74 -1.09 10.03 8.57
C ASN A 74 0.41 10.40 8.48
N LEU A 75 0.85 10.85 7.30
CA LEU A 75 2.24 11.26 7.10
C LEU A 75 2.51 12.56 7.87
N SER A 76 3.50 12.53 8.76
CA SER A 76 4.02 13.72 9.44
C SER A 76 5.49 13.92 9.16
N THR A 77 6.00 15.13 9.39
CA THR A 77 7.42 15.45 9.23
C THR A 77 8.29 14.60 10.16
N GLU A 78 7.81 14.36 11.37
CA GLU A 78 8.48 13.56 12.41
C GLU A 78 8.58 12.10 11.97
N LEU A 79 7.48 11.52 11.49
CA LEU A 79 7.45 10.15 10.97
C LEU A 79 8.43 9.97 9.79
N ILE A 80 8.45 10.95 8.87
CA ILE A 80 9.37 10.91 7.72
C ILE A 80 10.82 11.00 8.19
N ARG A 81 11.13 11.91 9.13
CA ARG A 81 12.48 12.05 9.69
C ARG A 81 12.93 10.76 10.36
N GLU A 82 12.09 10.20 11.24
CA GLU A 82 12.38 8.95 11.94
C GLU A 82 12.65 7.81 10.94
N ALA A 83 11.83 7.68 9.90
CA ALA A 83 12.04 6.67 8.86
C ALA A 83 13.38 6.87 8.14
N MET A 84 13.75 8.12 7.82
CA MET A 84 15.03 8.44 7.17
C MET A 84 16.24 8.19 8.08
N GLU A 85 16.10 8.33 9.39
CA GLU A 85 17.17 8.11 10.38
C GLU A 85 17.33 6.64 10.78
N THR A 86 16.26 5.85 10.71
CA THR A 86 16.22 4.46 11.23
C THR A 86 16.24 3.39 10.15
N VAL A 87 15.74 3.67 8.94
CA VAL A 87 15.64 2.68 7.86
C VAL A 87 16.78 2.86 6.87
N ARG A 88 17.68 1.87 6.81
CA ARG A 88 18.78 1.88 5.84
C ARG A 88 18.32 1.26 4.52
N MET A 89 18.80 1.81 3.42
CA MET A 89 18.50 1.28 2.08
C MET A 89 18.89 -0.19 1.91
N ILE A 90 19.99 -0.63 2.52
CA ILE A 90 20.42 -2.03 2.47
C ILE A 90 19.40 -2.99 3.09
N ASP A 91 18.72 -2.58 4.17
CA ASP A 91 17.71 -3.42 4.82
C ASP A 91 16.46 -3.55 3.93
N VAL A 92 16.12 -2.49 3.20
CA VAL A 92 15.03 -2.49 2.23
C VAL A 92 15.34 -3.40 1.04
N GLU A 93 16.57 -3.35 0.51
CA GLU A 93 17.02 -4.23 -0.57
C GLU A 93 17.03 -5.70 -0.14
N ASP A 94 17.58 -6.00 1.03
CA ASP A 94 17.56 -7.33 1.63
C ASP A 94 16.13 -7.86 1.80
N TRP A 95 15.21 -7.01 2.27
CA TRP A 95 13.83 -7.40 2.42
C TRP A 95 13.17 -7.70 1.07
N ILE A 96 13.44 -6.86 0.06
CA ILE A 96 12.93 -7.04 -1.31
C ILE A 96 13.44 -8.36 -1.90
N ASP A 97 14.70 -8.71 -1.71
CA ASP A 97 15.25 -9.94 -2.30
C ASP A 97 14.72 -11.20 -1.61
N LYS A 98 14.33 -11.10 -0.33
CA LYS A 98 13.80 -12.22 0.47
C LYS A 98 12.30 -12.45 0.32
N HIS A 99 11.49 -11.41 0.10
CA HIS A 99 10.03 -11.50 0.20
C HIS A 99 9.31 -11.41 -1.16
N PRO A 100 9.30 -10.27 -1.86
CA PRO A 100 8.76 -10.23 -3.21
C PRO A 100 9.67 -11.02 -4.15
N GLY A 101 9.10 -11.99 -4.86
CA GLY A 101 9.84 -12.72 -5.89
C GLY A 101 10.33 -11.80 -7.02
N LYS A 102 11.13 -12.37 -7.93
CA LYS A 102 11.61 -11.64 -9.13
C LYS A 102 10.44 -11.06 -9.92
N SER A 103 10.50 -9.76 -10.18
CA SER A 103 9.50 -9.08 -11.00
C SER A 103 9.40 -9.68 -12.41
N MET A 104 8.24 -9.54 -13.03
CA MET A 104 7.93 -9.94 -14.40
C MET A 104 8.97 -9.40 -15.38
N LEU A 105 9.37 -8.14 -15.20
CA LEU A 105 10.40 -7.51 -16.02
C LEU A 105 11.77 -8.18 -15.81
N SER A 106 12.14 -8.48 -14.57
CA SER A 106 13.37 -9.22 -14.25
C SER A 106 13.36 -10.61 -14.88
N ARG A 107 12.24 -11.34 -14.77
CA ARG A 107 12.05 -12.65 -15.40
C ARG A 107 12.16 -12.59 -16.93
N ARG A 108 11.51 -11.62 -17.57
CA ARG A 108 11.61 -11.39 -19.03
C ARG A 108 13.03 -11.07 -19.46
N ARG A 109 13.73 -10.19 -18.73
CA ARG A 109 15.15 -9.88 -19.00
C ARG A 109 16.04 -11.10 -18.83
N GLN A 110 15.77 -11.92 -17.82
CA GLN A 110 16.53 -13.16 -17.60
C GLN A 110 16.29 -14.17 -18.74
N ALA A 111 15.05 -14.32 -19.21
CA ALA A 111 14.72 -15.19 -20.34
C ALA A 111 15.32 -14.70 -21.68
N LEU A 112 15.53 -13.38 -21.83
CA LEU A 112 16.16 -12.78 -23.00
C LEU A 112 17.70 -12.82 -22.97
N LYS A 113 18.32 -13.12 -21.83
CA LYS A 113 19.76 -13.41 -21.79
C LYS A 113 19.96 -14.79 -22.41
N ALA A 114 20.54 -14.83 -23.61
CA ALA A 114 20.92 -16.07 -24.28
C ALA A 114 21.74 -16.97 -23.32
N PRO A 115 21.64 -18.31 -23.42
CA PRO A 115 22.59 -19.17 -22.74
C PRO A 115 23.98 -18.78 -23.23
N THR A 116 24.90 -18.50 -22.31
CA THR A 116 26.32 -18.38 -22.62
C THR A 116 26.72 -19.71 -23.27
N SER A 117 26.83 -19.68 -24.59
CA SER A 117 27.30 -20.82 -25.37
C SER A 117 28.77 -20.99 -25.04
N ASP A 118 29.08 -21.92 -24.15
CA ASP A 118 30.38 -22.58 -24.12
C ASP A 118 30.51 -23.41 -25.41
N THR A 119 30.68 -22.72 -26.54
CA THR A 119 31.11 -23.36 -27.77
C THR A 119 32.64 -23.34 -27.76
N GLN A 120 33.23 -24.27 -27.01
CA GLN A 120 34.57 -24.74 -27.34
C GLN A 120 34.44 -25.56 -28.62
N THR A 121 34.76 -24.94 -29.76
CA THR A 121 34.98 -25.66 -31.01
C THR A 121 36.35 -26.33 -30.94
N ALA A 122 36.34 -27.66 -30.96
CA ALA A 122 37.51 -28.53 -31.13
C ALA A 122 38.05 -28.46 -32.57
#